data_AF-A0A524KGX7-F1
#
_entry.id   AF-A0A524KGX7-F1
#
_cell.length_a   1.000
_cell.length_b   1.000
_cell.length_c   1.000
_cell.angle_alpha   90.00
_cell.angle_beta   90.00
_cell.angle_gamma   90.00
#
_symmetry.space_group_name_H-M   'P 1'
#
loop_
_entity.id
_entity.type
_entity.pdbx_description
1 polymer ?
#
loop_
_entity_poly.entity_id
_entity_poly.type
_entity_poly.pdbx_seq_one_letter_code
_entity_poly.pdbx_strand_id
1 'polypeptide(L)' 'MPSISSRHYGDQARGFTLIEMMIVVAIIAILAAIVYPSYIRYVVRSNQQAARSMLYAVADRQEQFFLDNKSYAADLS' A
#
# COMPACT_ATOMS: atom_id res chain seq x y z
N MET A 1 -18.59 -59.90 -33.46
CA MET A 1 -17.49 -58.95 -33.17
C MET A 1 -17.87 -58.17 -31.90
N PRO A 2 -17.08 -58.22 -30.80
CA PRO A 2 -17.35 -57.43 -29.61
C PRO A 2 -16.73 -56.02 -29.75
N SER A 3 -17.51 -54.97 -29.47
CA SER A 3 -17.01 -53.60 -29.37
C SER A 3 -16.43 -53.37 -27.98
N ILE A 4 -15.19 -52.90 -27.92
CA ILE A 4 -14.48 -52.56 -26.68
C ILE A 4 -14.90 -51.13 -26.31
N SER A 5 -15.72 -50.98 -25.27
CA SER A 5 -16.04 -49.65 -24.74
C SER A 5 -14.84 -49.12 -23.95
N SER A 6 -14.18 -48.12 -24.50
CA SER A 6 -13.12 -47.37 -23.84
C SER A 6 -13.70 -46.58 -22.67
N ARG A 7 -13.52 -47.07 -21.45
CA ARG A 7 -13.87 -46.32 -20.23
C ARG A 7 -12.93 -45.13 -20.10
N HIS A 8 -13.44 -43.93 -20.32
CA HIS A 8 -12.80 -42.71 -19.85
C HIS A 8 -12.94 -42.66 -18.32
N TYR A 9 -11.84 -42.90 -17.62
CA TYR A 9 -11.71 -42.46 -16.23
C TYR A 9 -11.55 -40.94 -16.28
N GLY A 10 -12.65 -40.21 -16.08
CA GLY A 10 -12.58 -38.78 -15.86
C GLY A 10 -11.80 -38.51 -14.58
N ASP A 11 -10.73 -37.72 -14.67
CA ASP A 11 -10.00 -37.23 -13.52
C ASP A 11 -10.97 -36.48 -12.60
N GLN A 12 -11.23 -37.04 -11.42
CA GLN A 12 -12.05 -36.41 -10.41
C GLN A 12 -11.28 -35.22 -9.84
N ALA A 13 -11.74 -34.01 -10.14
CA ALA A 13 -11.21 -32.79 -9.56
C ALA A 13 -11.27 -32.89 -8.03
N ARG A 14 -10.10 -32.89 -7.37
CA ARG A 14 -9.98 -32.90 -5.92
C ARG A 14 -10.32 -31.50 -5.39
N GLY A 15 -11.26 -31.42 -4.45
CA GLY A 15 -11.59 -30.18 -3.74
C GLY A 15 -10.58 -29.85 -2.64
N PHE A 16 -10.55 -28.58 -2.20
CA PHE A 16 -9.73 -28.12 -1.07
C PHE A 16 -10.36 -28.49 0.28
N THR A 17 -9.52 -28.55 1.31
CA THR A 17 -9.96 -28.88 2.67
C THR A 17 -10.19 -27.65 3.55
N LEU A 18 -10.97 -27.80 4.62
CA LEU A 18 -11.14 -26.75 5.62
C LEU A 18 -9.82 -26.44 6.34
N ILE A 19 -8.98 -27.45 6.56
CA ILE A 19 -7.69 -27.27 7.24
C ILE A 19 -6.72 -26.45 6.41
N GLU A 20 -6.70 -26.61 5.08
CA GLU A 20 -5.91 -25.74 4.19
C GLU A 20 -6.34 -24.29 4.32
N MET A 21 -7.65 -24.02 4.34
CA MET A 21 -8.16 -22.65 4.51
C MET A 21 -7.79 -22.06 5.87
N MET A 22 -7.82 -22.86 6.95
CA MET A 22 -7.40 -22.40 8.28
C MET A 22 -5.92 -21.97 8.30
N ILE A 23 -5.04 -22.75 7.65
CA ILE A 23 -3.62 -22.43 7.57
C ILE A 23 -3.40 -21.17 6.74
N VAL A 24 -4.07 -21.05 5.60
CA VAL A 24 -3.97 -19.86 4.72
C VAL A 24 -4.39 -18.60 5.47
N VAL A 25 -5.53 -18.63 6.17
CA VAL A 25 -6.02 -17.48 6.94
C VAL A 25 -5.08 -17.15 8.10
N ALA A 26 -4.53 -18.16 8.79
CA ALA A 26 -3.56 -17.95 9.85
C ALA A 26 -2.30 -17.22 9.35
N ILE A 27 -1.76 -17.62 8.19
CA ILE A 27 -0.60 -16.96 7.57
C ILE A 27 -0.94 -15.51 7.21
N ILE A 28 -2.09 -15.27 6.58
CA ILE A 28 -2.53 -13.91 6.22
C ILE A 28 -2.68 -13.03 7.46
N ALA A 29 -3.25 -13.56 8.56
CA ALA A 29 -3.42 -12.82 9.81
C ALA A 29 -2.08 -12.40 10.42
N ILE A 30 -1.08 -13.29 10.43
CA ILE A 30 0.27 -12.99 10.93
C ILE A 30 0.92 -11.89 10.08
N LEU A 31 0.83 -11.99 8.75
CA LEU A 31 1.39 -10.98 7.86
C LEU A 31 0.68 -9.63 8.02
N ALA A 32 -0.65 -9.62 8.08
CA ALA A 32 -1.45 -8.42 8.24
C ALA A 32 -1.12 -7.66 9.53
N ALA A 33 -0.86 -8.38 10.63
CA ALA A 33 -0.49 -7.79 11.91
C ALA A 33 0.80 -6.94 11.84
N ILE A 34 1.74 -7.29 10.96
CA ILE A 34 3.01 -6.57 10.77
C ILE A 34 2.87 -5.49 9.70
N VAL A 35 2.24 -5.84 8.56
CA VAL A 35 2.14 -4.98 7.38
C VAL A 35 1.25 -3.77 7.63
N TYR A 36 0.09 -3.97 8.28
CA TYR A 36 -0.89 -2.91 8.50
C TYR A 36 -0.32 -1.69 9.26
N PRO A 37 0.28 -1.82 10.46
CA PRO A 37 0.86 -0.67 11.16
C PRO A 37 2.06 -0.06 10.42
N SER A 38 2.81 -0.86 9.65
CA SER A 38 3.92 -0.36 8.83
C SER A 38 3.42 0.57 7.72
N TYR A 39 2.37 0.16 7.00
CA TYR A 39 1.78 0.95 5.92
C TYR A 39 1.24 2.29 6.42
N ILE A 40 0.50 2.31 7.55
CA ILE A 40 -0.01 3.56 8.13
C ILE A 40 1.14 4.50 8.49
N ARG A 41 2.21 3.99 9.12
CA ARG A 41 3.39 4.81 9.44
C ARG A 41 4.09 5.34 8.19
N TYR A 42 4.16 4.56 7.12
CA TYR A 42 4.73 5.00 5.85
C TYR A 42 3.96 6.19 5.27
N VAL A 43 2.62 6.10 5.20
CA VAL A 43 1.76 7.19 4.71
C VAL A 43 1.93 8.45 5.56
N VAL A 44 1.92 8.32 6.89
CA VAL A 44 2.13 9.46 7.79
C VAL A 44 3.50 10.11 7.55
N ARG A 45 4.57 9.32 7.41
CA ARG A 45 5.91 9.85 7.11
C ARG A 45 5.98 10.54 5.75
N SER A 46 5.29 10.00 4.75
CA SER A 46 5.18 10.62 3.43
C SER A 46 4.52 12.00 3.51
N ASN A 47 3.39 12.09 4.22
CA ASN A 47 2.68 13.36 4.41
C ASN A 47 3.52 14.38 5.19
N GLN A 48 4.25 13.94 6.23
CA GLN A 48 5.16 14.81 6.98
C GLN A 48 6.30 15.35 6.10
N GLN A 49 6.86 14.53 5.20
CA GLN A 49 7.89 14.97 4.26
C GLN A 49 7.33 16.00 3.28
N ALA A 50 6.14 15.77 2.74
CA ALA A 50 5.46 16.73 1.87
C ALA A 50 5.23 18.06 2.59
N ALA A 51 4.70 18.04 3.81
CA ALA A 51 4.48 19.24 4.61
C ALA A 51 5.79 20.01 4.87
N ARG A 52 6.88 19.33 5.23
CA ARG A 52 8.20 19.96 5.42
C ARG A 52 8.71 20.62 4.13
N SER A 53 8.57 19.93 3.00
CA SER A 53 8.93 20.48 1.69
C SER A 53 8.15 21.76 1.37
N MET A 54 6.84 21.78 1.65
CA MET A 54 6.03 22.98 1.48
C MET A 54 6.47 24.13 2.38
N LEU A 55 6.83 23.86 3.64
CA LEU A 55 7.33 24.89 4.55
C LEU A 55 8.65 25.51 4.06
N TYR A 56 9.59 24.70 3.57
CA TYR A 56 10.83 25.22 2.98
C TYR A 56 10.55 26.07 1.74
N ALA A 57 9.65 25.60 0.86
CA ALA A 57 9.28 26.35 -0.32
C ALA A 57 8.59 27.70 0.00
N VAL A 58 7.89 27.80 1.14
CA VAL A 58 7.35 29.09 1.63
C VAL A 58 8.47 29.98 2.17
N ALA A 59 9.38 29.42 2.97
CA ALA A 59 10.52 30.17 3.51
C ALA A 59 11.40 30.77 2.40
N ASP A 60 11.73 29.99 1.38
CA ASP A 60 12.53 30.44 0.23
C ASP A 60 11.84 31.60 -0.52
N ARG A 61 10.52 31.52 -0.70
CA ARG A 61 9.74 32.60 -1.33
C ARG A 61 9.70 33.86 -0.47
N GLN A 62 9.64 33.71 0.84
CA GLN A 62 9.67 34.84 1.77
C GLN A 62 11.04 35.53 1.77
N GLU A 63 12.13 34.76 1.71
CA GLU A 63 13.49 35.31 1.58
C GLU A 63 13.63 36.08 0.27
N GLN A 64 13.17 35.51 -0.85
CA GLN A 64 13.17 36.19 -2.14
C GLN A 64 12.36 37.50 -2.09
N PHE A 65 11.15 37.49 -1.52
CA PHE A 65 10.33 38.68 -1.39
C PHE A 65 10.99 39.77 -0.53
N PHE A 66 11.69 39.37 0.55
CA PHE A 66 12.41 40.28 1.41
C PHE A 66 13.60 40.96 0.69
N LEU A 67 14.34 40.22 -0.16
CA LEU A 67 15.41 40.79 -0.97
C LEU A 67 14.89 41.88 -1.91
N ASP A 68 13.69 41.69 -2.46
CA ASP A 68 13.09 42.62 -3.42
C ASP A 68 12.40 43.81 -2.73
N ASN A 69 11.72 43.60 -1.60
CA ASN A 69 10.81 44.58 -0.99
C ASN A 69 11.29 45.10 0.38
N LYS A 70 12.39 44.57 0.93
CA LYS A 70 12.90 44.83 2.29
C LYS A 70 11.88 44.60 3.41
N SER A 71 10.82 43.85 3.13
CA SER A 71 9.78 43.45 4.08
C SER A 71 9.35 42.02 3.77
N TYR A 72 8.81 41.31 4.76
CA TYR A 72 8.23 39.97 4.55
C TYR A 72 6.76 40.10 4.11
N ALA A 73 6.29 39.15 3.30
CA ALA A 73 4.89 39.09 2.91
C ALA A 73 4.00 38.83 4.14
N ALA A 74 2.95 39.65 4.32
CA ALA A 74 2.01 39.49 5.41
C ALA A 74 1.07 38.29 5.23
N ASP A 75 0.82 37.90 3.97
CA ASP A 75 -0.12 36.84 3.59
C ASP A 75 0.47 35.95 2.50
N LEU A 76 0.05 34.67 2.49
CA LEU A 76 0.45 33.64 1.52
C LEU A 76 -0.52 33.61 0.31
N SER A 77 -0.74 34.76 -0.33
CA SER A 77 -1.60 34.87 -1.54
C SER A 77 -0.83 34.62 -2.83
#